data_AF-A0A923NBI6-F1
#
_entry.id   AF-A0A923NBI6-F1
#
_cell.length_a   1.000
_cell.length_b   1.000
_cell.length_c   1.000
_cell.angle_alpha   90.00
_cell.angle_beta   90.00
_cell.angle_gamma   90.00
#
_symmetry.space_group_name_H-M   'P 1'
#
loop_
_entity.id
_entity.type
_entity.pdbx_description
1 polymer ?
#
loop_
_entity_poly.entity_id
_entity_poly.type
_entity_poly.pdbx_seq_one_letter_code
_entity_poly.pdbx_strand_id
1 'polypeptide(L)'
;MGYKVKWVEDNLGVTRKALRVFEKAGLMPENKGGQYRDYDDDDIDRIWTIRVLQGMGYSIKEICDMVADDGFDFDTSISQKVEQLEEKKAELERHLGYAKTIKLTGRFPPRPKKMGEVKFEDFQNNAIERWNILGDPQGEAYAQLAETMLAKSNEEWNNSDLGRMLAVLDMMKNTDLDLLLAEYVLSKAICKRKALGANHPEIQLMVKLIYENQNILVQAYGMEGKMTIKQFSRFYSSSYLAGDVAKLKAGEYSEEDCEFIAEAISIFCGYKNHDELVEEEMRYGRRDSGDEENE
;
A
#
# COMPACT_ATOMS: atom_id res chain seq x y z
N MET A 1 -34.70 -38.07 -3.78
CA MET A 1 -34.19 -38.55 -2.46
C MET A 1 -33.68 -37.31 -1.74
N GLY A 2 -34.05 -37.07 -0.48
CA GLY A 2 -33.77 -35.79 0.16
C GLY A 2 -32.37 -35.69 0.78
N TYR A 3 -31.72 -34.54 0.63
CA TYR A 3 -30.47 -34.19 1.30
C TYR A 3 -30.75 -33.65 2.70
N LYS A 4 -29.98 -34.11 3.68
CA LYS A 4 -30.04 -33.56 5.05
C LYS A 4 -29.32 -32.21 5.09
N VAL A 5 -29.71 -31.36 6.04
CA VAL A 5 -29.06 -30.06 6.27
C VAL A 5 -27.53 -30.13 6.41
N LYS A 6 -27.01 -31.22 6.99
CA LYS A 6 -25.56 -31.43 7.08
C LYS A 6 -24.90 -31.55 5.71
N TRP A 7 -25.55 -32.25 4.77
CA TRP A 7 -25.04 -32.36 3.40
C TRP A 7 -25.03 -30.99 2.71
N VAL A 8 -26.07 -30.19 2.91
CA VAL A 8 -26.14 -28.81 2.39
C VAL A 8 -25.03 -27.93 2.98
N GLU A 9 -24.79 -28.02 4.28
CA GLU A 9 -23.71 -27.30 4.97
C GLU A 9 -22.33 -27.70 4.40
N ASP A 10 -22.07 -29.00 4.28
CA ASP A 10 -20.78 -29.54 3.87
C ASP A 10 -20.47 -29.34 2.38
N ASN A 11 -21.50 -29.35 1.49
CA ASN A 11 -21.29 -29.34 0.04
C ASN A 11 -21.63 -28.00 -0.63
N LEU A 12 -22.59 -27.25 -0.10
CA LEU A 12 -22.97 -25.93 -0.63
C LEU A 12 -22.40 -24.77 0.19
N GLY A 13 -21.76 -25.08 1.32
CA GLY A 13 -21.16 -24.10 2.22
C GLY A 13 -22.18 -23.15 2.85
N VAL A 14 -23.46 -23.53 2.94
CA VAL A 14 -24.55 -22.69 3.45
C VAL A 14 -24.89 -23.11 4.87
N THR A 15 -24.74 -22.19 5.83
CA THR A 15 -25.10 -22.47 7.23
C THR A 15 -26.61 -22.57 7.42
N ARG A 16 -27.06 -23.32 8.44
CA ARG A 16 -28.46 -23.29 8.90
C ARG A 16 -29.05 -21.90 9.10
N LYS A 17 -28.24 -20.94 9.57
CA LYS A 17 -28.68 -19.55 9.76
C LYS A 17 -28.98 -18.90 8.41
N ALA A 18 -28.14 -19.11 7.40
CA ALA A 18 -28.35 -18.58 6.05
C ALA A 18 -29.58 -19.22 5.38
N LEU A 19 -29.80 -20.53 5.52
CA LEU A 19 -31.01 -21.20 5.02
C LEU A 19 -32.29 -20.59 5.61
N ARG A 20 -32.32 -20.34 6.93
CA ARG A 20 -33.45 -19.62 7.57
C ARG A 20 -33.63 -18.20 7.05
N VAL A 21 -32.54 -17.52 6.65
CA VAL A 21 -32.64 -16.20 6.02
C VAL A 21 -33.28 -16.32 4.64
N PHE A 22 -32.90 -17.32 3.83
CA PHE A 22 -33.51 -17.56 2.52
C PHE A 22 -35.00 -17.88 2.63
N GLU A 23 -35.38 -18.70 3.62
CA GLU A 23 -36.78 -19.01 3.93
C GLU A 23 -37.57 -17.75 4.32
N LYS A 24 -37.05 -16.95 5.26
CA LYS A 24 -37.68 -15.69 5.68
C LYS A 24 -37.76 -14.64 4.58
N ALA A 25 -36.80 -14.66 3.66
CA ALA A 25 -36.76 -13.75 2.51
C ALA A 25 -37.68 -14.22 1.37
N GLY A 26 -38.39 -15.35 1.52
CA GLY A 26 -39.26 -15.92 0.50
C GLY A 26 -38.51 -16.58 -0.67
N LEU A 27 -37.18 -16.63 -0.61
CA LEU A 27 -36.35 -17.31 -1.62
C LEU A 27 -36.51 -18.82 -1.51
N MET A 28 -36.74 -19.35 -0.31
CA MET A 28 -37.03 -20.78 -0.11
C MET A 28 -38.39 -20.98 0.57
N PRO A 29 -39.07 -22.10 0.32
CA PRO A 29 -40.26 -22.47 1.07
C PRO A 29 -40.01 -22.46 2.58
N GLU A 30 -40.90 -21.88 3.37
CA GLU A 30 -40.78 -21.91 4.83
C GLU A 30 -40.87 -23.34 5.38
N ASN A 31 -39.98 -23.70 6.29
CA ASN A 31 -40.08 -24.97 7.01
C ASN A 31 -41.20 -24.91 8.08
N LYS A 32 -42.44 -25.16 7.65
CA LYS A 32 -43.64 -25.16 8.51
C LYS A 32 -43.76 -26.49 9.25
N GLY A 33 -43.14 -26.61 10.42
CA GLY A 33 -43.37 -27.77 11.30
C GLY A 33 -42.36 -28.03 12.41
N GLY A 34 -41.25 -27.30 12.48
CA GLY A 34 -40.23 -27.51 13.52
C GLY A 34 -39.49 -28.86 13.42
N GLN A 35 -39.74 -29.65 12.38
CA GLN A 35 -39.03 -30.89 12.08
C GLN A 35 -37.80 -30.61 11.19
N TYR A 36 -36.86 -31.56 11.19
CA TYR A 36 -35.72 -31.54 10.27
C TYR A 36 -36.20 -31.53 8.83
N ARG A 37 -35.77 -30.54 8.04
CA ARG A 37 -36.04 -30.43 6.60
C ARG A 37 -35.14 -31.37 5.83
N ASP A 38 -35.74 -32.08 4.90
CA ASP A 38 -35.04 -32.79 3.82
C ASP A 38 -35.16 -31.92 2.57
N TYR A 39 -34.02 -31.52 2.02
CA TYR A 39 -33.94 -30.70 0.81
C TYR A 39 -34.01 -31.62 -0.40
N ASP A 40 -34.89 -31.36 -1.35
CA ASP A 40 -34.91 -32.09 -2.62
C ASP A 40 -33.95 -31.45 -3.64
N ASP A 41 -33.87 -32.03 -4.84
CA ASP A 41 -32.98 -31.54 -5.89
C ASP A 41 -33.35 -30.09 -6.32
N ASP A 42 -34.64 -29.72 -6.32
CA ASP A 42 -35.09 -28.36 -6.64
C ASP A 42 -34.65 -27.34 -5.57
N ASP A 43 -34.73 -27.72 -4.29
CA ASP A 43 -34.20 -26.93 -3.18
C ASP A 43 -32.68 -26.75 -3.33
N ILE A 44 -31.95 -27.80 -3.73
CA ILE A 44 -30.50 -27.73 -3.96
C ILE A 44 -30.18 -26.78 -5.11
N ASP A 45 -30.85 -26.88 -6.25
CA ASP A 45 -30.65 -26.00 -7.41
C ASP A 45 -30.96 -24.54 -7.07
N ARG A 46 -31.99 -24.31 -6.25
CA ARG A 46 -32.32 -22.97 -5.78
C ARG A 46 -31.25 -22.40 -4.86
N ILE A 47 -30.79 -23.18 -3.88
CA ILE A 47 -29.69 -22.79 -3.00
C ILE A 47 -28.43 -22.51 -3.84
N TRP A 48 -28.14 -23.35 -4.82
CA TRP A 48 -27.01 -23.18 -5.72
C TRP A 48 -27.07 -21.85 -6.47
N THR A 49 -28.21 -21.54 -7.08
CA THR A 49 -28.44 -20.30 -7.82
C THR A 49 -28.26 -19.06 -6.93
N ILE A 50 -28.85 -19.06 -5.73
CA ILE A 50 -28.66 -17.99 -4.75
C ILE A 50 -27.17 -17.81 -4.43
N ARG A 51 -26.42 -18.91 -4.28
CA ARG A 51 -24.99 -18.87 -3.96
C ARG A 51 -24.13 -18.35 -5.09
N VAL A 52 -24.47 -18.66 -6.33
CA VAL A 52 -23.80 -18.07 -7.51
C VAL A 52 -23.98 -16.55 -7.52
N LEU A 53 -25.21 -16.06 -7.33
CA LEU A 53 -25.50 -14.62 -7.27
C LEU A 53 -24.80 -13.92 -6.10
N GLN A 54 -24.82 -14.53 -4.91
CA GLN A 54 -24.08 -14.00 -3.76
C GLN A 54 -22.56 -13.96 -4.00
N GLY A 55 -22.00 -14.95 -4.72
CA GLY A 55 -20.60 -14.97 -5.11
C GLY A 55 -20.19 -13.77 -5.98
N MET A 56 -21.13 -13.23 -6.77
CA MET A 56 -20.96 -12.01 -7.57
C MET A 56 -21.27 -10.72 -6.79
N GLY A 57 -21.64 -10.83 -5.51
CA GLY A 57 -21.92 -9.68 -4.66
C GLY A 57 -23.35 -9.15 -4.73
N TYR A 58 -24.32 -9.94 -5.24
CA TYR A 58 -25.73 -9.62 -5.05
C TYR A 58 -26.16 -9.85 -3.59
N SER A 59 -26.84 -8.86 -3.04
CA SER A 59 -27.50 -8.94 -1.75
C SER A 59 -28.76 -9.80 -1.82
N ILE A 60 -29.19 -10.34 -0.66
CA ILE A 60 -30.45 -11.10 -0.57
C ILE A 60 -31.64 -10.27 -1.06
N LYS A 61 -31.64 -8.97 -0.79
CA LYS A 61 -32.70 -8.08 -1.26
C LYS A 61 -32.74 -8.01 -2.79
N GLU A 62 -31.59 -7.80 -3.43
CA GLU A 62 -31.51 -7.80 -4.92
C GLU A 62 -31.99 -9.14 -5.48
N ILE A 63 -31.63 -10.27 -4.87
CA ILE A 63 -32.08 -11.60 -5.32
C ILE A 63 -33.59 -11.79 -5.13
N CYS A 64 -34.17 -11.28 -4.04
CA CYS A 64 -35.62 -11.29 -3.84
C CYS A 64 -36.33 -10.47 -4.91
N ASP A 65 -35.82 -9.28 -5.20
CA ASP A 65 -36.39 -8.39 -6.21
C ASP A 65 -36.32 -9.05 -7.61
N MET A 66 -35.24 -9.77 -7.92
CA MET A 66 -35.12 -10.57 -9.16
C MET A 66 -36.17 -11.67 -9.27
N VAL A 67 -36.41 -12.41 -8.18
CA VAL A 67 -37.31 -13.58 -8.20
C VAL A 67 -38.78 -13.14 -8.15
N ALA A 68 -39.07 -11.97 -7.59
CA ALA A 68 -40.43 -11.45 -7.46
C ALA A 68 -40.96 -10.76 -8.73
N ASP A 69 -40.10 -10.40 -9.68
CA ASP A 69 -40.46 -9.70 -10.91
C ASP A 69 -40.30 -10.60 -12.14
N ASP A 70 -41.42 -11.07 -12.68
CA ASP A 70 -41.47 -11.92 -13.89
C ASP A 70 -40.91 -11.20 -15.14
N GLY A 71 -40.84 -9.86 -15.12
CA GLY A 71 -40.27 -9.02 -16.17
C GLY A 71 -38.85 -8.55 -15.89
N PHE A 72 -38.18 -9.09 -14.86
CA PHE A 72 -36.87 -8.64 -14.45
C PHE A 72 -35.84 -8.74 -15.57
N ASP A 73 -35.22 -7.61 -15.91
CA ASP A 73 -34.15 -7.54 -16.90
C ASP A 73 -32.82 -7.97 -16.28
N PHE A 74 -32.59 -9.29 -16.29
CA PHE A 74 -31.35 -9.87 -15.76
C PHE A 74 -30.12 -9.43 -16.55
N ASP A 75 -30.23 -9.24 -17.86
CA ASP A 75 -29.10 -8.83 -18.72
C ASP A 75 -28.60 -7.42 -18.34
N THR A 76 -29.52 -6.48 -18.09
CA THR A 76 -29.14 -5.16 -17.58
C THR A 76 -28.57 -5.26 -16.16
N SER A 77 -29.19 -6.05 -15.28
CA SER A 77 -28.72 -6.21 -13.90
C SER A 77 -27.30 -6.77 -13.81
N ILE A 78 -27.00 -7.83 -14.58
CA ILE A 78 -25.67 -8.44 -14.58
C ILE A 78 -24.65 -7.52 -15.22
N SER A 79 -25.01 -6.77 -16.26
CA SER A 79 -24.13 -5.76 -16.87
C SER A 79 -23.73 -4.68 -15.85
N GLN A 80 -24.70 -4.16 -15.09
CA GLN A 80 -24.42 -3.20 -14.00
C GLN A 80 -23.57 -3.83 -12.88
N LYS A 81 -23.78 -5.11 -12.55
CA LYS A 81 -22.97 -5.79 -11.55
C LYS A 81 -21.52 -5.95 -12.00
N VAL A 82 -21.29 -6.26 -13.27
CA VAL A 82 -19.93 -6.33 -13.85
C VAL A 82 -19.24 -4.97 -13.73
N GLU A 83 -19.91 -3.87 -14.09
CA GLU A 83 -19.37 -2.51 -13.95
C GLU A 83 -18.99 -2.20 -12.49
N GLN A 84 -19.88 -2.48 -11.53
CA GLN A 84 -19.61 -2.30 -10.09
C GLN A 84 -18.40 -3.12 -9.61
N LEU A 85 -18.20 -4.33 -10.15
CA LEU A 85 -17.06 -5.18 -9.79
C LEU A 85 -15.75 -4.66 -10.38
N GLU A 86 -15.75 -4.14 -11.61
CA GLU A 86 -14.58 -3.48 -12.20
C GLU A 86 -14.23 -2.19 -11.45
N GLU A 87 -15.21 -1.39 -11.04
CA GLU A 87 -14.98 -0.21 -10.19
C GLU A 87 -14.33 -0.57 -8.85
N LYS A 88 -14.85 -1.61 -8.17
CA LYS A 88 -14.28 -2.12 -6.91
C LYS A 88 -12.88 -2.68 -7.11
N LYS A 89 -12.62 -3.36 -8.21
CA LYS A 89 -11.27 -3.85 -8.55
C LYS A 89 -10.30 -2.68 -8.72
N ALA A 90 -10.68 -1.65 -9.48
CA ALA A 90 -9.87 -0.45 -9.64
C ALA A 90 -9.64 0.27 -8.31
N GLU A 91 -10.64 0.33 -7.43
CA GLU A 91 -10.50 0.88 -6.07
C GLU A 91 -9.50 0.08 -5.22
N LEU A 92 -9.60 -1.26 -5.24
CA LEU A 92 -8.66 -2.13 -4.54
C LEU A 92 -7.25 -2.01 -5.09
N GLU A 93 -7.08 -1.88 -6.40
CA GLU A 93 -5.77 -1.63 -7.03
C GLU A 93 -5.16 -0.30 -6.57
N ARG A 94 -5.97 0.78 -6.46
CA ARG A 94 -5.48 2.06 -5.90
C ARG A 94 -5.01 1.91 -4.45
N HIS A 95 -5.78 1.23 -3.61
CA HIS A 95 -5.39 0.96 -2.22
C HIS A 95 -4.16 0.07 -2.12
N LEU A 96 -4.04 -0.94 -2.98
CA LEU A 96 -2.87 -1.81 -3.05
C LEU A 96 -1.62 -1.02 -3.41
N GLY A 97 -1.69 -0.14 -4.41
CA GLY A 97 -0.56 0.70 -4.78
C GLY A 97 -0.15 1.67 -3.68
N TYR A 98 -1.10 2.28 -2.99
CA TYR A 98 -0.83 3.09 -1.81
C TYR A 98 -0.12 2.28 -0.70
N ALA A 99 -0.62 1.08 -0.39
CA ALA A 99 -0.01 0.20 0.60
C ALA A 99 1.40 -0.25 0.20
N LYS A 100 1.64 -0.55 -1.09
CA LYS A 100 2.96 -0.89 -1.62
C LYS A 100 3.95 0.26 -1.47
N THR A 101 3.54 1.51 -1.66
CA THR A 101 4.40 2.68 -1.41
C THR A 101 4.82 2.77 0.06
N ILE A 102 3.88 2.57 0.99
CA ILE A 102 4.19 2.57 2.43
C ILE A 102 5.14 1.42 2.76
N LYS A 103 4.89 0.21 2.23
CA LYS A 103 5.76 -0.96 2.43
C LYS A 103 7.17 -0.71 1.89
N LEU A 104 7.29 -0.18 0.67
CA LEU A 104 8.56 0.11 0.02
C LEU A 104 9.37 1.13 0.80
N THR A 105 8.72 2.22 1.20
CA THR A 105 9.41 3.40 1.76
C THR A 105 9.46 3.43 3.28
N GLY A 106 8.62 2.64 3.96
CA GLY A 106 8.47 2.67 5.42
C GLY A 106 7.76 3.91 5.95
N ARG A 107 7.15 4.72 5.08
CA ARG A 107 6.61 6.04 5.43
C ARG A 107 5.11 6.15 5.21
N PHE A 108 4.49 6.99 6.02
CA PHE A 108 3.11 7.44 5.82
C PHE A 108 3.06 8.83 5.17
N PRO A 109 1.99 9.13 4.39
CA PRO A 109 1.76 10.47 3.88
C PRO A 109 1.64 11.49 5.02
N PRO A 110 2.10 12.73 4.81
CA PRO A 110 2.01 13.77 5.82
C PRO A 110 0.56 14.12 6.11
N ARG A 111 0.17 14.09 7.38
CA ARG A 111 -1.11 14.64 7.83
C ARG A 111 -1.12 16.18 7.81
N PRO A 112 -2.30 16.82 7.76
CA PRO A 112 -2.43 18.28 7.86
C PRO A 112 -1.78 18.83 9.14
N LYS A 113 -1.22 20.04 9.06
CA LYS A 113 -0.56 20.70 10.21
C LYS A 113 -1.55 21.03 11.33
N LYS A 114 -2.74 21.51 10.98
CA LYS A 114 -3.83 21.72 11.95
C LYS A 114 -4.97 20.75 11.68
N MET A 115 -5.36 20.01 12.71
CA MET A 115 -6.51 19.11 12.60
C MET A 115 -7.79 19.93 12.37
N GLY A 116 -8.59 19.48 11.39
CA GLY A 116 -9.80 20.17 10.95
C GLY A 116 -9.64 21.09 9.74
N GLU A 117 -8.41 21.37 9.28
CA GLU A 117 -8.18 22.12 8.02
C GLU A 117 -8.58 21.33 6.78
N VAL A 118 -8.48 20.00 6.84
CA VAL A 118 -8.85 19.08 5.76
C VAL A 118 -9.68 17.96 6.37
N LYS A 119 -10.77 17.56 5.68
CA LYS A 119 -11.54 16.38 6.09
C LYS A 119 -10.73 15.12 5.87
N PHE A 120 -10.98 14.09 6.68
CA PHE A 120 -10.23 12.85 6.58
C PHE A 120 -10.43 12.17 5.22
N GLU A 121 -11.65 12.20 4.69
CA GLU A 121 -11.96 11.61 3.38
C GLU A 121 -11.18 12.28 2.25
N ASP A 122 -11.07 13.62 2.27
CA ASP A 122 -10.32 14.39 1.28
C ASP A 122 -8.81 14.09 1.38
N PHE A 123 -8.29 14.00 2.61
CA PHE A 123 -6.90 13.59 2.85
C PHE A 123 -6.66 12.16 2.33
N GLN A 124 -7.54 11.22 2.63
CA GLN A 124 -7.38 9.82 2.27
C GLN A 124 -7.41 9.64 0.75
N ASN A 125 -8.36 10.27 0.05
CA ASN A 125 -8.43 10.23 -1.40
C ASN A 125 -7.16 10.82 -2.03
N ASN A 126 -6.72 11.99 -1.55
CA ASN A 126 -5.50 12.61 -2.05
C ASN A 126 -4.24 11.78 -1.79
N ALA A 127 -4.14 11.17 -0.60
CA ALA A 127 -3.05 10.29 -0.24
C ALA A 127 -3.01 9.06 -1.14
N ILE A 128 -4.13 8.37 -1.32
CA ILE A 128 -4.23 7.20 -2.19
C ILE A 128 -3.82 7.57 -3.62
N GLU A 129 -4.33 8.66 -4.17
CA GLU A 129 -3.98 9.07 -5.54
C GLU A 129 -2.51 9.43 -5.70
N ARG A 130 -1.97 10.29 -4.83
CA ARG A 130 -0.61 10.82 -4.97
C ARG A 130 0.49 9.84 -4.57
N TRP A 131 0.18 8.87 -3.72
CA TRP A 131 1.13 7.87 -3.23
C TRP A 131 0.88 6.51 -3.87
N ASN A 132 0.13 6.41 -4.96
CA ASN A 132 -0.09 5.15 -5.66
C ASN A 132 1.09 4.83 -6.60
N ILE A 133 1.95 3.91 -6.19
CA ILE A 133 3.10 3.47 -7.01
C ILE A 133 2.70 2.70 -8.27
N LEU A 134 1.49 2.14 -8.34
CA LEU A 134 1.00 1.46 -9.55
C LEU A 134 0.59 2.47 -10.64
N GLY A 135 0.44 3.75 -10.29
CA GLY A 135 0.26 4.83 -11.26
C GLY A 135 1.56 5.24 -11.97
N ASP A 136 2.71 4.76 -11.48
CA ASP A 136 4.04 5.02 -12.04
C ASP A 136 4.69 3.69 -12.46
N PRO A 137 4.71 3.36 -13.77
CA PRO A 137 5.32 2.12 -14.25
C PRO A 137 6.78 1.94 -13.83
N GLN A 138 7.52 3.04 -13.61
CA GLN A 138 8.91 2.99 -13.17
C GLN A 138 9.01 2.62 -11.70
N GLY A 139 8.27 3.33 -10.85
CA GLY A 139 8.13 3.01 -9.43
C GLY A 139 7.62 1.59 -9.20
N GLU A 140 6.63 1.12 -9.97
CA GLU A 140 6.12 -0.24 -9.86
C GLU A 140 7.20 -1.28 -10.17
N ALA A 141 7.93 -1.12 -11.28
CA ALA A 141 8.99 -2.06 -11.66
C ALA A 141 10.08 -2.13 -10.58
N TYR A 142 10.47 -0.99 -10.02
CA TYR A 142 11.41 -0.92 -8.90
C TYR A 142 10.86 -1.62 -7.64
N ALA A 143 9.61 -1.37 -7.26
CA ALA A 143 8.99 -2.01 -6.10
C ALA A 143 8.92 -3.54 -6.26
N GLN A 144 8.54 -4.03 -7.44
CA GLN A 144 8.52 -5.47 -7.71
C GLN A 144 9.93 -6.09 -7.69
N LEU A 145 10.93 -5.38 -8.19
CA LEU A 145 12.33 -5.83 -8.11
C LEU A 145 12.80 -5.90 -6.64
N ALA A 146 12.52 -4.86 -5.85
CA ALA A 146 12.84 -4.82 -4.42
C ALA A 146 12.21 -6.01 -3.66
N GLU A 147 10.93 -6.29 -3.90
CA GLU A 147 10.24 -7.45 -3.33
C GLU A 147 10.91 -8.77 -3.74
N THR A 148 11.31 -8.89 -5.01
CA THR A 148 11.99 -10.07 -5.53
C THR A 148 13.34 -10.29 -4.84
N MET A 149 14.15 -9.24 -4.74
CA MET A 149 15.45 -9.27 -4.06
C MET A 149 15.35 -9.63 -2.58
N LEU A 150 14.27 -9.22 -1.90
CA LEU A 150 14.04 -9.53 -0.49
C LEU A 150 13.44 -10.92 -0.26
N ALA A 151 12.65 -11.43 -1.20
CA ALA A 151 11.94 -12.70 -1.05
C ALA A 151 12.74 -13.92 -1.54
N LYS A 152 13.66 -13.72 -2.48
CA LYS A 152 14.39 -14.79 -3.17
C LYS A 152 15.89 -14.55 -3.16
N SER A 153 16.65 -15.62 -3.00
CA SER A 153 18.08 -15.61 -3.30
C SER A 153 18.32 -15.49 -4.81
N ASN A 154 19.50 -15.01 -5.22
CA ASN A 154 19.84 -14.84 -6.64
C ASN A 154 19.77 -16.15 -7.45
N GLU A 155 19.94 -17.31 -6.80
CA GLU A 155 19.89 -18.63 -7.43
C GLU A 155 18.45 -19.06 -7.80
N GLU A 156 17.44 -18.47 -7.14
CA GLU A 156 16.02 -18.77 -7.35
C GLU A 156 15.36 -17.85 -8.38
N TRP A 157 16.14 -16.94 -8.98
CA TRP A 157 15.62 -15.99 -9.96
C TRP A 157 15.31 -16.66 -11.28
N ASN A 158 14.13 -16.35 -11.81
CA ASN A 158 13.70 -16.81 -13.13
C ASN A 158 13.78 -15.70 -14.18
N ASN A 159 13.46 -16.02 -15.43
CA ASN A 159 13.50 -15.06 -16.54
C ASN A 159 12.57 -13.84 -16.33
N SER A 160 11.47 -13.99 -15.60
CA SER A 160 10.60 -12.85 -15.26
C SER A 160 11.26 -11.93 -14.24
N ASP A 161 11.95 -12.48 -13.24
CA ASP A 161 12.71 -11.72 -12.25
C ASP A 161 13.87 -10.94 -12.91
N LEU A 162 14.63 -11.60 -13.79
CA LEU A 162 15.66 -10.96 -14.60
C LEU A 162 15.10 -9.88 -15.53
N GLY A 163 13.92 -10.13 -16.11
CA GLY A 163 13.21 -9.14 -16.93
C GLY A 163 12.88 -7.86 -16.16
N ARG A 164 12.46 -7.98 -14.89
CA ARG A 164 12.23 -6.81 -14.01
C ARG A 164 13.53 -6.05 -13.74
N MET A 165 14.63 -6.75 -13.48
CA MET A 165 15.93 -6.10 -13.28
C MET A 165 16.37 -5.36 -14.55
N LEU A 166 16.23 -5.95 -15.73
CA LEU A 166 16.53 -5.29 -16.99
C LEU A 166 15.64 -4.06 -17.23
N ALA A 167 14.36 -4.11 -16.88
CA ALA A 167 13.48 -2.95 -16.98
C ALA A 167 13.97 -1.79 -16.10
N VAL A 168 14.38 -2.07 -14.85
CA VAL A 168 14.94 -1.05 -13.96
C VAL A 168 16.28 -0.51 -14.50
N LEU A 169 17.14 -1.36 -15.05
CA LEU A 169 18.40 -0.91 -15.67
C LEU A 169 18.18 -0.06 -16.93
N ASP A 170 17.18 -0.38 -17.75
CA ASP A 170 16.85 0.40 -18.94
C ASP A 170 16.35 1.81 -18.56
N MET A 171 15.64 1.94 -17.43
CA MET A 171 15.25 3.25 -16.88
C MET A 171 16.46 4.12 -16.49
N MET A 172 17.59 3.51 -16.14
CA MET A 172 18.82 4.20 -15.76
C MET A 172 19.76 4.47 -16.95
N LYS A 173 19.40 4.01 -18.16
CA LYS A 173 20.28 4.04 -19.34
C LYS A 173 20.74 5.45 -19.73
N ASN A 174 19.89 6.44 -19.52
CA ASN A 174 20.17 7.85 -19.84
C ASN A 174 20.56 8.66 -18.60
N THR A 175 20.67 8.02 -17.44
CA THR A 175 21.06 8.68 -16.19
C THR A 175 22.58 8.77 -16.12
N ASP A 176 23.09 9.91 -15.66
CA ASP A 176 24.51 10.07 -15.40
C ASP A 176 24.96 9.06 -14.33
N LEU A 177 25.84 8.13 -14.73
CA LEU A 177 26.32 7.07 -13.87
C LEU A 177 27.07 7.61 -12.65
N ASP A 178 27.76 8.74 -12.78
CA ASP A 178 28.46 9.36 -11.66
C ASP A 178 27.47 9.85 -10.60
N LEU A 179 26.29 10.35 -11.00
CA LEU A 179 25.23 10.73 -10.07
C LEU A 179 24.63 9.51 -9.36
N LEU A 180 24.43 8.39 -10.07
CA LEU A 180 23.94 7.14 -9.49
C LEU A 180 24.95 6.55 -8.49
N LEU A 181 26.23 6.51 -8.86
CA LEU A 181 27.29 5.97 -8.02
C LEU A 181 27.61 6.88 -6.84
N ALA A 182 27.36 8.18 -6.95
CA ALA A 182 27.66 9.11 -5.88
C ALA A 182 26.89 8.80 -4.59
N GLU A 183 25.60 8.41 -4.65
CA GLU A 183 24.87 7.99 -3.44
C GLU A 183 25.58 6.81 -2.76
N TYR A 184 25.93 5.79 -3.54
CA TYR A 184 26.61 4.60 -3.03
C TYR A 184 27.98 4.92 -2.43
N VAL A 185 28.79 5.71 -3.14
CA VAL A 185 30.16 6.05 -2.73
C VAL A 185 30.16 6.99 -1.52
N LEU A 186 29.33 8.03 -1.53
CA LEU A 186 29.26 9.01 -0.44
C LEU A 186 28.73 8.37 0.84
N SER A 187 27.72 7.51 0.77
CA SER A 187 27.17 6.83 1.95
C SER A 187 28.21 5.92 2.61
N LYS A 188 28.99 5.17 1.81
CA LYS A 188 30.14 4.40 2.33
C LYS A 188 31.26 5.27 2.87
N ALA A 189 31.51 6.42 2.24
CA ALA A 189 32.52 7.37 2.70
C ALA A 189 32.14 8.02 4.04
N ILE A 190 30.84 8.26 4.28
CA ILE A 190 30.27 8.69 5.57
C ILE A 190 30.52 7.61 6.63
N CYS A 191 30.16 6.35 6.36
CA CYS A 191 30.35 5.24 7.30
C CYS A 191 31.82 5.09 7.74
N LYS A 192 32.76 5.11 6.78
CA LYS A 192 34.19 5.02 7.05
C LYS A 192 34.75 6.14 7.95
N ARG A 193 34.02 7.26 8.04
CA ARG A 193 34.40 8.45 8.82
C ARG A 193 33.52 8.64 10.05
N LYS A 194 32.77 7.61 10.46
CA LYS A 194 31.85 7.67 11.60
C LYS A 194 32.48 8.21 12.88
N ALA A 195 33.76 7.90 13.13
CA ALA A 195 34.51 8.38 14.28
C ALA A 195 34.62 9.92 14.38
N LEU A 196 34.42 10.66 13.28
CA LEU A 196 34.40 12.13 13.30
C LEU A 196 33.14 12.72 13.94
N GLY A 197 32.06 11.93 14.03
CA GLY A 197 30.75 12.36 14.49
C GLY A 197 29.88 12.94 13.38
N ALA A 198 28.56 12.80 13.52
CA ALA A 198 27.59 13.10 12.46
C ALA A 198 27.56 14.59 12.06
N ASN A 199 27.81 15.51 13.01
CA ASN A 199 27.85 16.96 12.76
C ASN A 199 29.20 17.47 12.21
N HIS A 200 30.17 16.58 11.94
CA HIS A 200 31.47 17.02 11.45
C HIS A 200 31.36 17.66 10.06
N PRO A 201 32.07 18.77 9.75
CA PRO A 201 31.95 19.48 8.47
C PRO A 201 32.14 18.59 7.23
N GLU A 202 33.05 17.62 7.29
CA GLU A 202 33.25 16.66 6.20
C GLU A 202 32.05 15.74 5.99
N ILE A 203 31.43 15.25 7.07
CA ILE A 203 30.23 14.41 6.99
C ILE A 203 29.09 15.23 6.39
N GLN A 204 28.89 16.44 6.89
CA GLN A 204 27.84 17.35 6.44
C GLN A 204 28.04 17.78 4.97
N LEU A 205 29.28 17.93 4.51
CA LEU A 205 29.57 18.17 3.09
C LEU A 205 29.17 16.97 2.22
N MET A 206 29.45 15.73 2.65
CA MET A 206 29.04 14.53 1.91
C MET A 206 27.52 14.40 1.86
N VAL A 207 26.81 14.68 2.95
CA VAL A 207 25.34 14.70 2.98
C VAL A 207 24.79 15.78 2.04
N LYS A 208 25.40 16.96 2.01
CA LYS A 208 25.04 18.02 1.06
C LYS A 208 25.19 17.57 -0.39
N LEU A 209 26.28 16.90 -0.72
CA LEU A 209 26.50 16.37 -2.07
C LEU A 209 25.45 15.32 -2.44
N ILE A 210 25.06 14.44 -1.50
CA ILE A 210 23.95 13.50 -1.70
C ILE A 210 22.65 14.26 -2.02
N TYR A 211 22.31 15.29 -1.24
CA TYR A 211 21.11 16.11 -1.47
C TYR A 211 21.11 16.82 -2.83
N GLU A 212 22.25 17.39 -3.22
CA GLU A 212 22.40 18.07 -4.50
C GLU A 212 22.27 17.08 -5.67
N ASN A 213 22.91 15.91 -5.58
CA ASN A 213 22.81 14.87 -6.59
C ASN A 213 21.38 14.33 -6.74
N GLN A 214 20.67 14.15 -5.64
CA GLN A 214 19.26 13.73 -5.67
C GLN A 214 18.37 14.75 -6.38
N ASN A 215 18.60 16.04 -6.15
CA ASN A 215 17.87 17.08 -6.89
C ASN A 215 18.16 17.06 -8.40
N ILE A 216 19.39 16.74 -8.79
CA ILE A 216 19.74 16.60 -10.22
C ILE A 216 19.05 15.36 -10.82
N LEU A 217 19.05 14.23 -10.10
CA LEU A 217 18.37 13.01 -10.54
C LEU A 217 16.86 13.21 -10.71
N VAL A 218 16.19 13.83 -9.74
CA VAL A 218 14.75 14.15 -9.81
C VAL A 218 14.43 14.99 -11.05
N GLN A 219 15.27 15.99 -11.38
CA GLN A 219 15.11 16.80 -12.59
C GLN A 219 15.36 16.00 -13.87
N ALA A 220 16.34 15.10 -13.88
CA ALA A 220 16.64 14.24 -15.02
C ALA A 220 15.48 13.27 -15.35
N TYR A 221 14.70 12.87 -14.35
CA TYR A 221 13.49 12.05 -14.53
C TYR A 221 12.23 12.87 -14.86
N GLY A 222 12.37 14.18 -15.14
CA GLY A 222 11.25 15.02 -15.57
C GLY A 222 10.27 15.38 -14.45
N MET A 223 10.63 15.13 -13.19
CA MET A 223 9.83 15.60 -12.05
C MET A 223 10.06 17.11 -11.84
N GLU A 224 8.96 17.87 -11.82
CA GLU A 224 9.02 19.32 -11.58
C GLU A 224 9.31 19.65 -10.11
N GLY A 225 10.23 20.60 -9.89
CA GLY A 225 10.56 21.13 -8.57
C GLY A 225 11.84 20.57 -7.96
N LYS A 226 12.38 21.29 -6.96
CA LYS A 226 13.47 20.79 -6.12
C LYS A 226 12.89 20.12 -4.89
N MET A 227 13.44 18.97 -4.52
CA MET A 227 13.17 18.35 -3.24
C MET A 227 13.59 19.34 -2.14
N THR A 228 12.66 19.67 -1.25
CA THR A 228 12.98 20.52 -0.10
C THR A 228 13.91 19.80 0.87
N ILE A 229 14.69 20.53 1.66
CA ILE A 229 15.53 19.96 2.73
C ILE A 229 14.68 19.08 3.67
N LYS A 230 13.45 19.49 3.98
CA LYS A 230 12.55 18.71 4.82
C LYS A 230 12.09 17.41 4.14
N GLN A 231 11.75 17.46 2.86
CA GLN A 231 11.46 16.24 2.10
C GLN A 231 12.68 15.31 2.05
N PHE A 232 13.88 15.85 1.78
CA PHE A 232 15.12 15.08 1.80
C PHE A 232 15.37 14.44 3.16
N SER A 233 15.26 15.21 4.26
CA SER A 233 15.41 14.70 5.62
C SER A 233 14.54 13.46 5.85
N ARG A 234 13.24 13.60 5.61
CA ARG A 234 12.26 12.55 5.83
C ARG A 234 12.49 11.38 4.89
N PHE A 235 12.71 11.66 3.60
CA PHE A 235 12.76 10.63 2.60
C PHE A 235 14.05 9.80 2.68
N TYR A 236 15.15 10.47 2.93
CA TYR A 236 16.46 9.87 2.82
C TYR A 236 16.91 9.22 4.13
N SER A 237 16.61 9.83 5.29
CA SER A 237 16.88 9.18 6.58
C SER A 237 16.07 7.89 6.74
N SER A 238 14.76 7.93 6.45
CA SER A 238 13.91 6.73 6.50
C SER A 238 14.36 5.63 5.55
N SER A 239 14.98 5.96 4.41
CA SER A 239 15.50 4.95 3.48
C SER A 239 16.57 4.03 4.07
N TYR A 240 17.20 4.44 5.19
CA TYR A 240 18.16 3.63 5.93
C TYR A 240 17.53 2.87 7.11
N LEU A 241 16.32 3.24 7.54
CA LEU A 241 15.75 2.77 8.80
C LEU A 241 14.42 2.02 8.66
N ALA A 242 13.66 2.26 7.58
CA ALA A 242 12.33 1.70 7.41
C ALA A 242 12.01 1.34 5.96
N GLY A 243 11.09 0.39 5.82
CA GLY A 243 10.61 -0.10 4.52
C GLY A 243 11.55 -1.07 3.84
N ASP A 244 11.13 -1.55 2.67
CA ASP A 244 11.90 -2.50 1.89
C ASP A 244 13.22 -1.90 1.37
N VAL A 245 13.28 -0.59 1.12
CA VAL A 245 14.54 0.09 0.75
C VAL A 245 15.60 -0.06 1.85
N ALA A 246 15.23 0.12 3.12
CA ALA A 246 16.16 -0.07 4.24
C ALA A 246 16.61 -1.53 4.38
N LYS A 247 15.70 -2.48 4.17
CA LYS A 247 16.04 -3.92 4.19
C LYS A 247 17.02 -4.30 3.08
N LEU A 248 16.88 -3.72 1.89
CA LEU A 248 17.85 -3.93 0.81
C LEU A 248 19.24 -3.41 1.20
N LYS A 249 19.30 -2.26 1.90
CA LYS A 249 20.54 -1.66 2.39
C LYS A 249 21.19 -2.47 3.52
N ALA A 250 20.44 -3.27 4.28
CA ALA A 250 21.00 -4.11 5.35
C ALA A 250 22.00 -5.18 4.84
N GLY A 251 22.02 -5.49 3.54
CA GLY A 251 23.07 -6.32 2.93
C GLY A 251 24.41 -5.59 2.73
N GLU A 252 24.43 -4.26 2.80
CA GLU A 252 25.60 -3.43 2.50
C GLU A 252 26.11 -2.61 3.70
N TYR A 253 25.23 -2.31 4.66
CA TYR A 253 25.47 -1.46 5.81
C TYR A 253 25.08 -2.20 7.09
N SER A 254 25.85 -1.99 8.17
CA SER A 254 25.42 -2.42 9.49
C SER A 254 24.25 -1.56 10.00
N GLU A 255 23.51 -2.04 11.00
CA GLU A 255 22.48 -1.24 11.68
C GLU A 255 23.06 0.09 12.21
N GLU A 256 24.25 0.03 12.81
CA GLU A 256 24.99 1.19 13.31
C GLU A 256 25.34 2.20 12.19
N ASP A 257 25.65 1.71 10.99
CA ASP A 257 25.95 2.55 9.82
C ASP A 257 24.68 3.25 9.32
N CYS A 258 23.57 2.51 9.22
CA CYS A 258 22.27 3.04 8.81
C CYS A 258 21.79 4.14 9.77
N GLU A 259 21.86 3.90 11.08
CA GLU A 259 21.55 4.88 12.12
C GLU A 259 22.43 6.12 11.99
N PHE A 260 23.73 5.93 11.79
CA PHE A 260 24.66 7.05 11.67
C PHE A 260 24.41 7.91 10.42
N ILE A 261 24.09 7.29 9.28
CA ILE A 261 23.73 8.02 8.07
C ILE A 261 22.42 8.80 8.30
N ALA A 262 21.40 8.17 8.89
CA ALA A 262 20.14 8.82 9.19
C ALA A 262 20.30 10.01 10.16
N GLU A 263 21.16 9.88 11.16
CA GLU A 263 21.56 10.94 12.08
C GLU A 263 22.23 12.10 11.34
N ALA A 264 23.24 11.81 10.50
CA ALA A 264 23.95 12.81 9.71
C ALA A 264 23.02 13.59 8.77
N ILE A 265 22.07 12.89 8.13
CA ILE A 265 21.02 13.50 7.30
C ILE A 265 20.10 14.40 8.11
N SER A 266 19.70 13.97 9.31
CA SER A 266 18.82 14.75 10.19
C SER A 266 19.51 16.03 10.63
N ILE A 267 20.79 15.95 11.02
CA ILE A 267 21.59 17.12 11.40
C ILE A 267 21.75 18.10 10.24
N PHE A 268 22.04 17.60 9.03
CA PHE A 268 22.13 18.44 7.83
C PHE A 268 20.85 19.24 7.57
N CYS A 269 19.71 18.65 7.90
CA CYS A 269 18.41 19.25 7.69
C CYS A 269 17.96 20.20 8.80
N GLY A 270 18.80 20.45 9.81
CA GLY A 270 18.56 21.40 10.88
C GLY A 270 17.99 20.81 12.16
N TYR A 271 17.90 19.48 12.27
CA TYR A 271 17.52 18.80 13.51
C TYR A 271 18.76 18.58 14.39
N LYS A 272 18.58 18.51 15.71
CA LYS A 272 19.64 18.19 16.68
C LYS A 272 20.14 16.76 16.53
N ASN A 273 19.22 15.85 16.23
CA ASN A 273 19.44 14.43 16.02
C ASN A 273 18.25 13.83 15.24
N HIS A 274 18.31 12.53 14.93
CA HIS A 274 17.25 11.83 14.23
C HIS A 274 15.96 11.71 15.06
N ASP A 275 16.07 11.57 16.38
CA ASP A 275 14.90 11.50 17.26
C ASP A 275 14.05 12.78 17.19
N GLU A 276 14.67 13.96 17.08
CA GLU A 276 13.93 15.22 16.92
C GLU A 276 13.16 15.28 15.60
N LEU A 277 13.70 14.72 14.52
CA LEU A 277 12.98 14.57 13.25
C LEU A 277 11.75 13.66 13.44
N VAL A 278 11.92 12.49 14.07
CA VAL A 278 10.84 11.52 14.32
C VAL A 278 9.78 12.14 15.25
N GLU A 279 10.20 12.86 16.29
CA GLU A 279 9.30 13.60 17.15
C GLU A 279 8.53 14.67 16.40
N GLU A 280 9.17 15.45 15.52
CA GLU A 280 8.48 16.44 14.71
C GLU A 280 7.43 15.77 13.80
N GLU A 281 7.79 14.66 13.16
CA GLU A 281 6.86 13.85 12.35
C GLU A 281 5.66 13.35 13.16
N MET A 282 5.89 12.91 14.39
CA MET A 282 4.84 12.46 15.31
C MET A 282 3.99 13.63 15.84
N ARG A 283 4.59 14.80 16.07
CA ARG A 283 3.97 15.99 16.66
C ARG A 283 2.99 16.72 15.73
N TYR A 284 2.96 16.43 14.42
CA TYR A 284 2.21 17.10 13.33
C TYR A 284 0.71 17.43 13.53
N GLY A 285 0.28 18.07 14.63
CA GLY A 285 -1.10 18.35 15.01
C GLY A 285 -1.42 18.05 16.48
N ARG A 286 -0.42 17.95 17.37
CA ARG A 286 -0.63 18.37 18.76
C ARG A 286 -0.66 19.89 18.75
N ARG A 287 -1.66 20.52 19.38
CA ARG A 287 -1.59 21.96 19.67
C ARG A 287 -0.28 22.19 20.42
N ASP A 288 0.47 23.23 20.06
CA ASP A 288 1.34 23.87 21.04
C ASP A 288 0.40 24.36 22.15
N SER A 289 0.27 23.55 23.21
CA SER A 289 -0.35 23.97 24.46
C SER A 289 0.67 24.83 25.19
N GLY A 290 0.91 26.02 24.66
CA GLY A 290 1.95 26.91 25.15
C GLY A 290 1.99 28.19 24.34
N ASP A 291 0.88 28.92 24.33
CA ASP A 291 0.82 30.39 24.17
C ASP A 291 -0.59 30.88 24.60
N GLU A 292 -1.03 30.42 25.78
CA GLU A 292 -2.02 31.16 26.59
C GLU A 292 -1.28 31.66 27.84
N GLU A 293 -0.37 32.63 27.65
CA GLU A 293 0.04 33.55 28.71
C GLU A 293 0.59 34.83 28.07
N ASN A 294 -0.02 35.96 28.45
CA ASN A 294 0.19 37.36 27.99
C ASN A 294 -0.56 37.70 26.69
N GLU A 295 -1.70 38.42 26.67
CA GLU A 295 -2.13 39.62 27.41
C GLU A 295 -3.66 39.69 27.54
#